data_AF-A0A524N2R6-F1
#
_entry.id   AF-A0A524N2R6-F1
#
_cell.length_a   1.000
_cell.length_b   1.000
_cell.length_c   1.000
_cell.angle_alpha   90.00
_cell.angle_beta   90.00
_cell.angle_gamma   90.00
#
_symmetry.space_group_name_H-M   'P 1'
#
loop_
_entity.id
_entity.type
_entity.pdbx_description
1 polymer ?
#
loop_
_entity_poly.entity_id
_entity_poly.type
_entity_poly.pdbx_seq_one_letter_code
_entity_poly.pdbx_strand_id
1 'polypeptide(L)'
;MTVHADEPTDLPDHVADNRRHWDDNAPNWVANGERSWAQDEPDWGIWGIPNSDLALLPDDLTGQRVIELGCGTGYVSAWMRRRGASVYA
;
A
#
# COMPACT_ATOMS: atom_id res chain seq x y z
N MET A 1 -18.82 -21.85 -8.37
CA MET A 1 -17.38 -21.96 -8.05
C MET A 1 -17.26 -21.81 -6.56
N THR A 2 -17.24 -22.93 -5.85
CA THR A 2 -17.14 -22.94 -4.39
C THR A 2 -15.67 -22.86 -4.04
N VAL A 3 -15.26 -21.78 -3.38
CA VAL A 3 -13.91 -21.71 -2.80
C VAL A 3 -13.96 -22.63 -1.58
N HIS A 4 -13.31 -23.79 -1.68
CA HIS A 4 -12.93 -24.53 -0.49
C HIS A 4 -11.83 -23.73 0.18
N ALA A 5 -12.11 -23.20 1.37
CA ALA A 5 -11.04 -22.75 2.25
C ALA A 5 -10.33 -24.02 2.73
N ASP A 6 -9.15 -24.31 2.18
CA ASP A 6 -8.19 -25.11 2.92
C ASP A 6 -7.87 -24.30 4.17
N GLU A 7 -8.28 -24.76 5.36
CA GLU A 7 -7.74 -24.22 6.60
C GLU A 7 -6.29 -24.68 6.74
N PRO A 8 -5.30 -23.77 6.68
CA PRO A 8 -3.94 -24.13 7.03
C PRO A 8 -3.91 -24.33 8.55
N THR A 9 -3.76 -25.59 8.96
CA THR A 9 -3.37 -25.94 10.32
C THR A 9 -1.91 -25.50 10.49
N ASP A 10 -1.73 -24.40 11.24
CA ASP A 10 -0.49 -23.67 11.52
C ASP A 10 0.27 -23.06 10.31
N LEU A 11 0.59 -21.76 10.42
CA LEU A 11 1.46 -21.07 9.46
C LEU A 11 2.91 -21.54 9.62
N PRO A 12 3.74 -21.56 8.55
CA PRO A 12 5.18 -21.74 8.70
C PRO A 12 5.78 -20.71 9.66
N ASP A 13 6.76 -21.09 10.46
CA ASP A 13 7.33 -20.25 11.53
C ASP A 13 7.72 -18.84 11.04
N HIS A 14 8.43 -18.75 9.91
CA HIS A 14 8.85 -17.47 9.35
C HIS A 14 7.67 -16.56 8.94
N VAL A 15 6.52 -17.13 8.55
CA VAL A 15 5.31 -16.36 8.21
C VAL A 15 4.63 -15.88 9.49
N ALA A 16 4.52 -16.74 10.51
CA ALA A 16 3.97 -16.39 11.80
C ALA A 16 4.79 -15.28 12.49
N ASP A 17 6.12 -15.40 12.45
CA ASP A 17 7.06 -14.39 12.96
C ASP A 17 6.95 -13.07 12.22
N ASN A 18 6.89 -13.10 10.88
CA ASN A 18 6.72 -11.89 10.08
C ASN A 18 5.39 -11.19 10.38
N ARG A 19 4.29 -11.94 10.50
CA ARG A 19 2.97 -11.37 10.86
C ARG A 19 3.02 -10.70 12.23
N ARG A 20 3.52 -11.40 13.25
CA ARG A 20 3.68 -10.82 14.60
C ARG A 20 4.49 -9.52 14.56
N HIS A 21 5.63 -9.54 13.86
CA HIS A 21 6.49 -8.37 13.77
C HIS A 21 5.79 -7.16 13.13
N TRP A 22 5.07 -7.36 12.02
CA TRP A 22 4.36 -6.27 11.35
C TRP A 22 3.15 -5.79 12.14
N ASP A 23 2.40 -6.68 12.79
CA ASP A 23 1.28 -6.31 13.67
C ASP A 23 1.78 -5.45 14.84
N ASP A 24 2.87 -5.86 15.51
CA ASP A 24 3.49 -5.11 16.61
C ASP A 24 4.04 -3.76 16.14
N ASN A 25 4.53 -3.67 14.90
CA ASN A 25 5.12 -2.46 14.35
C ASN A 25 4.09 -1.48 13.76
N ALA A 26 2.89 -1.95 13.38
CA ALA A 26 1.87 -1.18 12.67
C ALA A 26 1.54 0.19 13.32
N PRO A 27 1.41 0.34 14.66
CA PRO A 27 1.12 1.64 15.27
C PRO A 27 2.15 2.72 14.95
N ASN A 28 3.41 2.35 14.70
CA ASN A 28 4.48 3.32 14.38
C ASN A 28 4.30 3.99 13.02
N TRP A 29 3.43 3.46 12.16
CA TRP A 29 3.22 3.96 10.79
C TRP A 29 2.06 4.95 10.67
N VAL A 30 1.17 5.04 11.67
CA VAL A 30 -0.06 5.85 11.60
C VAL A 30 0.24 7.32 11.34
N ALA A 31 1.03 7.95 12.22
CA ALA A 31 1.33 9.37 12.11
C ALA A 31 2.11 9.71 10.83
N ASN A 32 2.93 8.79 10.32
CA ASN A 32 3.61 9.01 9.04
C ASN A 32 2.64 8.89 7.86
N GLY A 33 1.76 7.88 7.87
CA GLY A 33 0.71 7.72 6.87
C GLY A 33 -0.17 8.97 6.77
N GLU A 34 -0.64 9.50 7.90
CA GLU A 34 -1.46 10.73 7.93
C GLU A 34 -0.74 11.93 7.30
N ARG A 35 0.54 12.15 7.64
CA ARG A 35 1.34 13.21 7.01
C ARG A 35 1.49 12.99 5.51
N SER A 36 1.82 11.76 5.09
CA SER A 36 2.03 11.42 3.70
C SER A 36 0.75 11.56 2.86
N TRP A 37 -0.44 11.24 3.39
CA TRP A 37 -1.71 11.44 2.68
C TRP A 37 -2.14 12.91 2.58
N ALA A 38 -1.59 13.78 3.44
CA ALA A 38 -1.89 15.21 3.49
C ALA A 38 -1.02 16.03 2.53
N GLN A 39 -0.02 15.42 1.88
CA GLN A 39 0.82 16.10 0.89
C GLN A 39 0.00 16.48 -0.36
N ASP A 40 0.50 17.48 -1.09
CA ASP A 40 -0.12 17.96 -2.33
C ASP A 40 0.20 17.05 -3.53
N GLU A 41 1.33 16.35 -3.49
CA GLU A 41 1.74 15.37 -4.51
C GLU A 41 2.40 14.13 -3.88
N PRO A 42 2.44 12.96 -4.58
CA PRO A 42 3.21 11.83 -4.12
C PRO A 42 4.72 12.11 -4.20
N ASP A 43 5.47 11.53 -3.26
CA ASP A 43 6.92 11.56 -3.18
C ASP A 43 7.50 10.14 -3.09
N TRP A 44 8.78 10.01 -3.41
CA TRP A 44 9.41 8.71 -3.64
C TRP A 44 10.69 8.50 -2.85
N GLY A 45 10.81 7.28 -2.32
CA GLY A 45 11.99 6.79 -1.63
C GLY A 45 12.24 7.49 -0.30
N ILE A 46 13.40 7.17 0.31
CA ILE A 46 13.81 7.77 1.59
C ILE A 46 14.10 9.27 1.50
N TRP A 47 14.32 9.78 0.28
CA TRP A 47 14.68 11.18 0.03
C TRP A 47 13.46 12.07 -0.25
N GLY A 48 12.26 11.51 -0.37
CA GLY A 48 11.04 12.27 -0.65
C GLY A 48 11.11 13.03 -1.98
N ILE A 49 11.60 12.38 -3.04
CA ILE A 49 11.67 13.00 -4.37
C ILE A 49 10.24 13.18 -4.89
N PRO A 50 9.78 14.41 -5.19
CA PRO A 50 8.42 14.64 -5.66
C PRO A 50 8.14 13.95 -7.01
N ASN A 51 6.89 13.56 -7.25
CA ASN A 51 6.50 12.94 -8.52
C ASN A 51 6.63 13.90 -9.71
N SER A 52 6.58 15.22 -9.47
CA SER A 52 6.89 16.24 -10.47
C SER A 52 8.34 16.18 -10.97
N ASP A 53 9.29 15.81 -10.10
CA ASP A 53 10.71 15.63 -10.45
C ASP A 53 10.99 14.23 -11.02
N LEU A 54 10.27 13.22 -10.53
CA LEU A 54 10.36 11.83 -11.00
C LEU A 54 8.96 11.25 -11.20
N ALA A 55 8.46 11.34 -12.43
CA ALA A 55 7.11 10.95 -12.81
C ALA A 55 6.89 9.42 -12.84
N LEU A 56 6.91 8.78 -11.67
CA LEU A 56 6.69 7.33 -11.52
C LEU A 56 5.21 6.97 -11.54
N LEU A 57 4.33 7.88 -11.11
CA LEU A 57 2.89 7.69 -11.15
C LEU A 57 2.30 8.60 -12.25
N PRO A 58 1.51 8.06 -13.20
CA PRO A 58 0.79 8.85 -14.21
C PRO A 58 -0.33 9.70 -13.59
N ASP A 59 -0.56 10.91 -14.11
CA ASP A 59 -1.55 11.85 -13.56
C ASP A 59 -3.01 11.41 -13.73
N ASP A 60 -3.29 10.58 -14.73
CA ASP A 60 -4.62 10.00 -14.97
C ASP A 60 -4.53 8.47 -15.06
N LEU A 61 -5.33 7.80 -14.22
CA LEU A 61 -5.50 6.36 -14.15
C LEU A 61 -6.99 5.96 -14.30
N THR A 62 -7.81 6.84 -14.85
CA THR A 62 -9.23 6.59 -15.09
C THR A 62 -9.42 5.32 -15.93
N GLY A 63 -10.33 4.45 -15.46
CA GLY A 63 -10.63 3.18 -16.12
C GLY A 63 -9.61 2.07 -15.84
N GLN A 64 -8.51 2.35 -15.13
CA GLN A 64 -7.55 1.33 -14.74
C GLN A 64 -8.01 0.54 -13.52
N ARG A 65 -7.66 -0.74 -13.50
CA ARG A 65 -7.80 -1.64 -12.35
C ARG A 65 -6.41 -1.96 -11.84
N VAL A 66 -6.11 -1.59 -10.60
CA VAL A 66 -4.75 -1.66 -10.07
C VAL A 66 -4.71 -2.43 -8.76
N ILE A 67 -3.68 -3.27 -8.59
CA ILE A 67 -3.41 -3.98 -7.34
C ILE A 67 -2.11 -3.47 -6.71
N GLU A 68 -2.14 -3.12 -5.42
CA GLU A 68 -0.95 -2.78 -4.64
C GLU A 68 -0.61 -3.92 -3.68
N LEU A 69 0.48 -4.64 -3.96
CA LEU A 69 0.95 -5.73 -3.10
C LEU A 69 1.85 -5.17 -2.00
N GLY A 70 1.55 -5.52 -0.74
CA GLY A 70 2.27 -4.96 0.40
C GLY A 70 1.92 -3.48 0.63
N CYS A 71 0.65 -3.14 0.53
CA CYS A 71 0.16 -1.76 0.52
C CYS A 71 0.46 -0.96 1.80
N GLY A 72 0.72 -1.62 2.93
CA GLY A 72 1.04 -0.94 4.20
C GLY A 72 -0.04 0.07 4.58
N THR A 73 0.32 1.34 4.71
CA THR A 73 -0.64 2.44 4.94
C THR A 73 -1.45 2.83 3.69
N GLY A 74 -1.43 2.04 2.63
CA GLY A 74 -2.13 2.32 1.37
C GLY A 74 -1.69 3.64 0.72
N TYR A 75 -0.43 4.05 0.90
CA TYR A 75 0.06 5.35 0.44
C TYR A 75 -0.12 5.51 -1.07
N VAL A 76 0.40 4.56 -1.87
CA VAL A 76 0.29 4.63 -3.33
C VAL A 76 -1.15 4.34 -3.76
N SER A 77 -1.86 3.42 -3.08
CA SER A 77 -3.29 3.18 -3.30
C SER A 77 -4.14 4.45 -3.22
N ALA A 78 -3.92 5.28 -2.21
CA ALA A 78 -4.66 6.54 -2.05
C ALA A 78 -4.42 7.47 -3.25
N TRP A 79 -3.18 7.60 -3.71
CA TRP A 79 -2.83 8.40 -4.88
C TRP A 79 -3.41 7.85 -6.18
N MET A 80 -3.31 6.54 -6.41
CA MET A 80 -3.92 5.89 -7.57
C MET A 80 -5.43 6.10 -7.62
N ARG A 81 -6.09 6.03 -6.47
CA ARG A 81 -7.53 6.25 -6.36
C ARG A 81 -7.94 7.71 -6.59
N ARG A 82 -7.16 8.67 -6.09
CA ARG A 82 -7.34 10.11 -6.39
C ARG A 82 -7.19 10.40 -7.89
N ARG A 83 -6.38 9.61 -8.60
CA ARG A 83 -6.16 9.70 -10.05
C ARG A 83 -7.13 8.87 -10.89
N GLY A 84 -8.20 8.34 -10.29
CA GLY A 84 -9.30 7.71 -11.02
C GLY A 84 -9.24 6.18 -11.15
N ALA A 85 -8.22 5.53 -10.57
CA ALA A 85 -8.14 4.07 -10.62
C ALA A 85 -9.16 3.36 -9.70
N SER A 86 -9.57 2.16 -10.11
CA SER A 86 -10.16 1.17 -9.21
C SER A 86 -9.03 0.36 -8.56
N VAL A 87 -8.80 0.58 -7.26
CA VAL A 87 -7.65 0.04 -6.54
C VAL A 87 -8.06 -1.13 -5.64
N TYR A 88 -7.23 -2.17 -5.61
CA TYR A 88 -7.31 -3.34 -4.75
C TYR A 88 -6.01 -3.44 -3.95
N ALA A 89 -6.11 -3.51 -2.62
CA ALA A 89 -4.97 -3.45 -1.72
C ALA A 89 -5.22 -4.32 -0.48
#